data_AF-A0A2D5VD03-F1
#
_entry.id   AF-A0A2D5VD03-F1
#
_cell.length_a   1.000
_cell.length_b   1.000
_cell.length_c   1.000
_cell.angle_alpha   90.00
_cell.angle_beta   90.00
_cell.angle_gamma   90.00
#
_symmetry.space_group_name_H-M   'P 1'
#
loop_
_entity.id
_entity.type
_entity.pdbx_description
1 polymer ?
#
loop_
_entity_poly.entity_id
_entity_poly.type
_entity_poly.pdbx_seq_one_letter_code
_entity_poly.pdbx_strand_id
1 'polypeptide(L)'
;MRRLTYNLIGLPPTEEEIDNFLADKSAHTYEKVVDRLLGSDRYGERGGRHWLDVVRYADSNEGDDNIGYPNAFRYRDYIIKSFNQDKPYDQFVKEQIAGDLLPDLTDETARFEALTGTGFWMLGSKVLDLKDQEQKTLNIIMSS
;
A
#
# COMPACT_ATOMS: atom_id res chain seq x y z
N MET A 1 15.16 16.60 -12.96
CA MET A 1 15.16 15.15 -12.66
C MET A 1 15.24 14.82 -11.17
N ARG A 2 16.30 15.21 -10.44
CA ARG A 2 16.51 14.83 -9.02
C ARG A 2 15.25 14.86 -8.14
N ARG A 3 14.55 16.01 -8.06
CA ARG A 3 13.33 16.16 -7.25
C ARG A 3 12.22 15.18 -7.67
N LEU A 4 12.06 14.94 -8.97
CA LEU A 4 11.05 14.05 -9.52
C LEU A 4 11.31 12.60 -9.09
N THR A 5 12.55 12.12 -9.26
CA THR A 5 12.94 10.75 -8.88
C THR A 5 12.79 10.51 -7.38
N TYR A 6 13.23 11.46 -6.54
CA TYR A 6 13.05 11.34 -5.09
C TYR A 6 11.57 11.33 -4.67
N ASN A 7 10.74 12.14 -5.33
CA ASN A 7 9.33 12.21 -4.99
C ASN A 7 8.60 10.92 -5.40
N LEU A 8 8.85 10.42 -6.61
CA LEU A 8 8.10 9.30 -7.17
C LEU A 8 8.60 7.94 -6.68
N ILE A 9 9.91 7.73 -6.59
CA ILE A 9 10.49 6.41 -6.26
C ILE A 9 11.43 6.42 -5.05
N GLY A 10 11.67 7.59 -4.43
CA GLY A 10 12.50 7.71 -3.22
C GLY A 10 14.01 7.63 -3.43
N LEU A 11 14.48 7.46 -4.67
CA LEU A 11 15.89 7.30 -5.02
C LEU A 11 16.41 8.48 -5.86
N PRO A 12 17.72 8.76 -5.84
CA PRO A 12 18.32 9.65 -6.82
C PRO A 12 18.28 9.01 -8.22
N PRO A 13 18.24 9.80 -9.31
CA PRO A 13 18.42 9.28 -10.65
C PRO A 13 19.84 8.72 -10.83
N THR A 14 19.99 7.72 -11.70
CA THR A 14 21.31 7.21 -12.08
C THR A 14 22.02 8.17 -13.06
N GLU A 15 23.33 8.03 -13.19
CA GLU A 15 24.11 8.81 -14.17
C GLU A 15 23.59 8.58 -15.60
N GLU A 16 23.32 7.32 -15.95
CA GLU A 16 22.75 6.94 -17.25
C GLU A 16 21.38 7.59 -17.50
N GLU A 17 20.52 7.66 -16.49
CA GLU A 17 19.22 8.32 -16.61
C GLU A 17 19.35 9.83 -16.84
N ILE A 18 20.35 10.47 -16.25
CA ILE A 18 20.65 11.90 -16.44
C ILE A 18 21.16 12.13 -17.86
N ASP A 19 22.11 11.32 -18.31
CA ASP A 19 22.71 11.46 -19.65
C ASP A 19 21.66 11.25 -20.74
N ASN A 20 20.83 10.20 -20.60
CA ASN A 20 19.73 9.94 -21.52
C ASN A 20 18.73 11.10 -21.59
N PHE A 21 18.40 11.71 -20.46
CA PHE A 21 17.52 12.88 -20.41
C PHE A 21 18.15 14.13 -21.06
N LEU A 22 19.45 14.36 -20.88
CA LEU A 22 20.16 15.49 -21.48
C LEU A 22 20.32 15.33 -23.00
N ALA A 23 20.48 14.08 -23.46
CA ALA A 23 20.60 13.72 -24.86
C ALA A 23 19.26 13.78 -25.62
N ASP A 24 18.13 13.43 -24.99
CA ASP A 24 16.82 13.44 -25.64
C ASP A 24 16.28 14.87 -25.85
N LYS A 25 16.25 15.31 -27.12
CA LYS A 25 15.74 16.62 -27.56
C LYS A 25 14.27 16.61 -27.95
N SER A 26 13.54 15.51 -27.73
CA SER A 26 12.12 15.44 -28.05
C SER A 26 11.28 16.37 -27.15
N ALA A 27 10.13 16.80 -27.64
CA ALA A 27 9.19 17.60 -26.84
C ALA A 27 8.62 16.83 -25.65
N HIS A 28 8.67 15.49 -25.70
CA HIS A 28 8.08 14.56 -24.72
C HIS A 28 9.10 13.96 -23.76
N THR A 29 10.36 14.44 -23.75
CA THR A 29 11.42 13.89 -22.89
C THR A 29 11.02 13.84 -21.41
N TYR A 30 10.30 14.86 -20.94
CA TYR A 30 9.83 14.90 -19.55
C TYR A 30 8.75 13.86 -19.26
N GLU A 31 7.76 13.72 -20.15
CA GLU A 31 6.66 12.75 -20.03
C GLU A 31 7.20 11.32 -20.00
N LYS A 32 8.14 10.98 -20.90
CA LYS A 32 8.80 9.66 -20.90
C LYS A 32 9.46 9.33 -19.56
N VAL A 33 10.08 10.31 -18.91
CA VAL A 33 10.69 10.10 -17.58
C VAL A 33 9.62 9.89 -16.53
N VAL A 34 8.53 10.67 -16.56
CA VAL A 34 7.41 10.50 -15.63
C VAL A 34 6.79 9.11 -15.80
N ASP A 35 6.46 8.71 -17.03
CA ASP A 35 5.85 7.42 -17.33
C ASP A 35 6.74 6.26 -16.89
N ARG A 36 8.05 6.35 -17.13
CA ARG A 36 9.03 5.36 -16.65
C ARG A 36 9.04 5.25 -15.13
N LEU A 37 8.98 6.39 -14.42
CA LEU A 37 9.01 6.42 -12.96
C LEU A 37 7.70 5.90 -12.36
N LEU A 38 6.56 6.24 -12.95
CA LEU A 38 5.25 5.73 -12.55
C LEU A 38 5.10 4.22 -12.81
N GLY A 39 5.70 3.73 -13.90
CA GLY A 39 5.73 2.30 -14.23
C GLY A 39 6.75 1.46 -13.44
N SER A 40 7.48 2.05 -12.49
CA SER A 40 8.44 1.33 -11.65
C SER A 40 7.74 0.78 -10.41
N ASP A 41 8.04 -0.47 -10.01
CA ASP A 41 7.51 -1.05 -8.75
C ASP A 41 7.82 -0.21 -7.50
N ARG A 42 8.89 0.58 -7.56
CA ARG A 42 9.31 1.50 -6.49
C ARG A 42 8.34 2.66 -6.29
N TYR A 43 7.53 2.98 -7.29
CA TYR A 43 6.47 3.96 -7.17
C TYR A 43 5.46 3.55 -6.10
N GLY A 44 4.99 2.30 -6.17
CA GLY A 44 4.08 1.73 -5.18
C GLY A 44 4.71 1.57 -3.80
N GLU A 45 6.00 1.23 -3.72
CA GLU A 45 6.73 1.23 -2.44
C GLU A 45 6.75 2.63 -1.81
N ARG A 46 7.03 3.66 -2.62
CA ARG A 46 7.15 5.05 -2.15
C ARG A 46 5.79 5.63 -1.77
N GLY A 47 4.79 5.52 -2.64
CA GLY A 47 3.42 5.98 -2.38
C GLY A 47 2.76 5.20 -1.26
N GLY A 48 2.90 3.87 -1.29
CA GLY A 48 2.38 2.97 -0.27
C GLY A 48 2.96 3.26 1.12
N ARG A 49 4.25 3.59 1.22
CA ARG A 49 4.85 4.01 2.50
C ARG A 49 4.12 5.20 3.13
N HIS A 50 3.81 6.23 2.34
CA HIS A 50 3.09 7.40 2.84
C HIS A 50 1.68 7.03 3.33
N TRP A 51 0.99 6.12 2.64
CA TRP A 51 -0.30 5.62 3.10
C TRP A 51 -0.17 4.84 4.42
N LEU A 52 0.81 3.95 4.50
CA LEU A 52 1.09 3.12 5.67
C LEU A 52 1.44 3.98 6.90
N ASP A 53 2.15 5.09 6.71
CA ASP A 53 2.41 6.08 7.76
C ASP A 53 1.11 6.72 8.27
N VAL A 54 0.18 7.06 7.36
CA VAL A 54 -1.13 7.68 7.70
C VAL A 54 -1.99 6.73 8.53
N VAL A 55 -2.06 5.45 8.13
CA VAL A 55 -2.86 4.43 8.83
C VAL A 55 -2.14 3.83 10.05
N ARG A 56 -0.94 4.33 10.38
CA ARG A 56 -0.10 3.86 11.49
C ARG A 56 0.12 2.36 11.45
N TYR A 57 0.46 1.86 10.26
CA TYR A 57 0.78 0.46 10.07
C TYR A 57 1.98 0.04 10.93
N ALA A 58 1.86 -1.10 11.60
CA ALA A 58 2.94 -1.77 12.31
C ALA A 58 2.78 -3.29 12.17
N ASP A 59 3.90 -4.00 12.10
CA ASP A 59 3.92 -5.47 12.08
C ASP A 59 3.63 -6.08 13.47
N SER A 60 3.54 -5.27 14.52
CA SER A 60 3.20 -5.70 15.88
C SER A 60 2.38 -4.65 16.64
N ASN A 61 1.73 -5.07 17.72
CA ASN A 61 1.16 -4.15 18.70
C ASN A 61 2.26 -3.60 19.61
N GLU A 62 2.40 -2.28 19.63
CA GLU A 62 3.28 -1.56 20.55
C GLU A 62 2.56 -1.31 21.90
N GLY A 63 2.11 -2.39 22.55
CA GLY A 63 1.45 -2.40 23.87
C GLY A 63 2.24 -3.23 24.90
N ASP A 64 1.63 -3.54 26.06
CA ASP A 64 2.30 -4.27 27.17
C ASP A 64 2.83 -5.66 26.76
N ASP A 65 2.20 -6.30 25.77
CA ASP A 65 2.69 -7.51 25.12
C ASP A 65 2.98 -7.22 23.64
N ASN A 66 4.24 -7.39 23.22
CA ASN A 66 4.67 -7.28 21.81
C ASN A 66 4.12 -8.47 20.99
N ILE A 67 2.82 -8.47 20.72
CA ILE A 67 2.16 -9.46 19.89
C ILE A 67 2.35 -9.04 18.43
N GLY A 68 3.15 -9.81 17.69
CA GLY A 68 3.29 -9.65 16.25
C GLY A 68 1.98 -9.99 15.53
N TYR A 69 1.65 -9.22 14.50
CA TYR A 69 0.55 -9.52 13.59
C TYR A 69 1.08 -10.38 12.44
N PRO A 70 0.91 -11.73 12.48
CA PRO A 70 1.60 -12.62 11.55
C PRO A 70 1.24 -12.36 10.08
N ASN A 71 0.05 -11.81 9.82
CA ASN A 71 -0.44 -11.51 8.47
C ASN A 71 -0.47 -10.01 8.13
N ALA A 72 0.07 -9.10 8.96
CA ALA A 72 0.05 -7.65 8.67
C ALA A 72 0.71 -7.31 7.33
N PHE A 73 1.78 -8.02 6.98
CA PHE A 73 2.51 -7.82 5.73
C PHE A 73 1.63 -7.94 4.49
N ARG A 74 0.54 -8.73 4.54
CA ARG A 74 -0.40 -8.88 3.42
C ARG A 74 -1.10 -7.57 3.11
N TYR A 75 -1.46 -6.79 4.14
CA TYR A 75 -2.03 -5.46 3.96
C TYR A 75 -1.01 -4.50 3.35
N ARG A 76 0.23 -4.49 3.85
CA ARG A 76 1.32 -3.69 3.25
C ARG A 76 1.49 -4.00 1.77
N ASP A 77 1.54 -5.27 1.42
CA ASP A 77 1.75 -5.72 0.05
C ASP A 77 0.53 -5.38 -0.84
N TYR A 78 -0.69 -5.46 -0.30
CA TYR A 78 -1.92 -4.98 -0.96
C TYR A 78 -1.88 -3.47 -1.25
N ILE A 79 -1.42 -2.65 -0.29
CA ILE A 79 -1.26 -1.21 -0.50
C ILE A 79 -0.26 -0.95 -1.63
N ILE A 80 0.95 -1.54 -1.55
CA ILE A 80 1.99 -1.37 -2.58
C ILE A 80 1.46 -1.77 -3.97
N LYS A 81 0.78 -2.91 -4.06
CA LYS A 81 0.17 -3.41 -5.29
C LYS A 81 -0.89 -2.44 -5.82
N SER A 82 -1.76 -1.92 -4.96
CA SER A 82 -2.82 -0.98 -5.35
C SER A 82 -2.26 0.30 -5.96
N PHE A 83 -1.14 0.82 -5.44
CA PHE A 83 -0.45 1.97 -6.04
C PHE A 83 0.22 1.63 -7.37
N ASN A 84 0.92 0.48 -7.47
CA ASN A 84 1.58 0.06 -8.72
C ASN A 84 0.60 -0.23 -9.86
N GLN A 85 -0.64 -0.63 -9.53
CA GLN A 85 -1.68 -0.91 -10.51
C GLN A 85 -2.55 0.29 -10.85
N ASP A 86 -2.27 1.46 -10.27
CA ASP A 86 -3.10 2.66 -10.38
C ASP A 86 -4.58 2.36 -10.07
N LYS A 87 -4.81 1.64 -8.96
CA LYS A 87 -6.16 1.22 -8.56
C LYS A 87 -7.04 2.46 -8.40
N PRO A 88 -8.24 2.50 -9.00
CA PRO A 88 -9.15 3.62 -8.85
C PRO A 88 -9.39 3.94 -7.37
N TYR A 89 -9.25 5.22 -7.01
CA TYR A 89 -9.28 5.65 -5.61
C TYR A 89 -10.60 5.28 -4.92
N ASP A 90 -11.72 5.37 -5.63
CA ASP A 90 -13.04 4.97 -5.12
C ASP A 90 -13.10 3.48 -4.78
N GLN A 91 -12.52 2.63 -5.64
CA GLN A 91 -12.41 1.19 -5.37
C GLN A 91 -11.46 0.91 -4.21
N PHE A 92 -10.30 1.57 -4.17
CA PHE A 92 -9.32 1.44 -3.10
C PHE A 92 -9.87 1.80 -1.72
N VAL A 93 -10.65 2.88 -1.62
CA VAL A 93 -11.29 3.28 -0.36
C VAL A 93 -12.43 2.33 -0.01
N LYS A 94 -13.23 1.90 -0.99
CA LYS A 94 -14.33 0.96 -0.76
C LYS A 94 -13.84 -0.39 -0.26
N GLU A 95 -12.76 -0.94 -0.83
CA GLU A 95 -12.10 -2.17 -0.36
C GLU A 95 -11.56 -2.03 1.07
N GLN A 96 -11.12 -0.85 1.48
CA GLN A 96 -10.65 -0.61 2.85
C GLN A 96 -11.79 -0.50 3.88
N ILE A 97 -12.91 0.12 3.50
CA ILE A 97 -14.03 0.37 4.42
C ILE A 97 -14.97 -0.83 4.50
N ALA A 98 -15.23 -1.49 3.37
CA ALA A 98 -16.31 -2.46 3.22
C ALA A 98 -15.94 -3.61 2.25
N GLY A 99 -14.67 -3.99 2.18
CA GLY A 99 -14.20 -5.03 1.27
C GLY A 99 -14.83 -6.42 1.52
N ASP A 100 -15.17 -6.71 2.77
CA ASP A 100 -15.92 -7.91 3.19
C ASP A 100 -17.40 -7.90 2.77
N LEU A 101 -17.95 -6.72 2.52
CA LEU A 101 -19.35 -6.51 2.12
C LEU A 101 -19.52 -6.37 0.60
N LEU A 102 -18.44 -6.45 -0.19
CA LEU A 102 -18.53 -6.34 -1.65
C LEU A 102 -19.26 -7.56 -2.25
N PRO A 103 -20.42 -7.36 -2.91
CA PRO A 103 -21.15 -8.45 -3.51
C PRO A 103 -20.44 -8.97 -4.78
N ASP A 104 -20.61 -10.26 -5.07
CA ASP A 104 -20.27 -10.90 -6.35
C ASP A 104 -18.81 -10.78 -6.82
N LEU A 105 -17.84 -11.02 -5.93
CA LEU A 105 -16.47 -11.31 -6.34
C LEU A 105 -16.37 -12.78 -6.77
N THR A 106 -16.79 -13.07 -8.01
CA THR A 106 -16.64 -14.40 -8.63
C THR A 106 -15.17 -14.77 -8.88
N ASP A 107 -14.31 -13.77 -8.98
CA ASP A 107 -12.86 -13.94 -8.99
C ASP A 107 -12.34 -14.03 -7.55
N GLU A 108 -11.77 -15.19 -7.22
CA GLU A 108 -11.16 -15.48 -5.92
C GLU A 108 -10.02 -14.51 -5.59
N THR A 109 -9.28 -14.04 -6.59
CA THR A 109 -8.18 -13.09 -6.40
C THR A 109 -8.72 -11.73 -5.94
N ALA A 110 -9.73 -11.21 -6.65
CA ALA A 110 -10.39 -9.96 -6.29
C ALA A 110 -11.05 -10.05 -4.90
N ARG A 111 -11.64 -11.21 -4.57
CA ARG A 111 -12.18 -11.45 -3.23
C ARG A 111 -11.11 -11.40 -2.14
N PHE A 112 -9.97 -12.03 -2.37
CA PHE A 112 -8.87 -12.01 -1.42
C PHE A 112 -8.29 -10.61 -1.23
N GLU A 113 -8.20 -9.82 -2.30
CA GLU A 113 -7.77 -8.42 -2.21
C GLU A 113 -8.74 -7.55 -1.42
N ALA A 114 -10.04 -7.66 -1.68
CA ALA A 114 -11.06 -6.91 -0.94
C ALA A 114 -11.04 -7.25 0.56
N LEU A 115 -10.92 -8.54 0.90
CA LEU A 115 -10.77 -8.97 2.30
C LEU A 115 -9.48 -8.45 2.92
N THR A 116 -8.37 -8.48 2.18
CA THR A 116 -7.09 -7.94 2.65
C THR A 116 -7.18 -6.43 2.88
N GLY A 117 -7.86 -5.70 1.98
CA GLY A 117 -8.11 -4.26 2.12
C GLY A 117 -8.86 -3.90 3.41
N THR A 118 -9.80 -4.74 3.83
CA THR A 118 -10.55 -4.57 5.09
C THR A 118 -9.65 -4.66 6.33
N GLY A 119 -8.41 -5.15 6.17
CA GLY A 119 -7.34 -5.08 7.18
C GLY A 119 -7.05 -3.66 7.69
N PHE A 120 -7.50 -2.62 6.97
CA PHE A 120 -7.48 -1.22 7.42
C PHE A 120 -8.01 -1.04 8.86
N TRP A 121 -9.11 -1.72 9.22
CA TRP A 121 -9.73 -1.62 10.55
C TRP A 121 -8.91 -2.25 11.68
N MET A 122 -7.91 -3.06 11.33
CA MET A 122 -7.07 -3.77 12.30
C MET A 122 -5.83 -3.00 12.70
N LEU A 123 -5.51 -1.91 11.99
CA LEU A 123 -4.31 -1.11 12.16
C LEU A 123 -4.53 0.00 13.19
N GLY A 124 -3.49 0.28 13.98
CA GLY A 124 -3.53 1.23 15.08
C GLY A 124 -3.34 0.56 16.45
N SER A 125 -2.84 1.32 17.42
CA SER A 125 -2.57 0.83 18.77
C SER A 125 -3.88 0.38 19.44
N LYS A 126 -4.04 -0.93 19.59
CA LYS A 126 -5.13 -1.51 20.39
C LYS A 126 -4.66 -1.60 21.84
N VAL A 127 -5.31 -0.87 22.74
CA VAL A 127 -5.18 -1.10 24.18
C VAL A 127 -5.96 -2.39 24.49
N LEU A 128 -5.25 -3.51 24.62
CA LEU A 128 -5.85 -4.85 24.81
C LEU A 128 -6.47 -5.08 26.19
N ASP A 129 -6.47 -4.06 27.08
CA ASP A 129 -7.03 -4.15 28.43
C ASP A 129 -8.56 -3.91 28.48
N LEU A 130 -9.20 -3.53 27.36
CA LEU A 130 -10.64 -3.38 27.29
C LEU A 130 -11.29 -4.64 26.70
N LYS A 131 -11.94 -5.40 27.59
CA LYS A 131 -12.67 -6.65 27.34
C LYS A 131 -13.89 -6.46 26.43
N ASP A 132 -13.71 -6.20 25.13
CA ASP A 132 -14.80 -6.25 24.17
C ASP A 132 -14.73 -7.49 23.27
N GLN A 133 -15.76 -8.33 23.37
CA GLN A 133 -15.89 -9.60 22.65
C GLN A 133 -15.91 -9.42 21.12
N GLU A 134 -16.33 -8.24 20.63
CA GLU A 134 -16.34 -7.91 19.20
C GLU A 134 -14.93 -7.82 18.61
N GLN A 135 -13.92 -7.46 19.41
CA GLN A 135 -12.54 -7.33 18.94
C GLN A 135 -11.86 -8.68 18.70
N LYS A 136 -12.38 -9.76 19.28
CA LYS A 136 -11.86 -11.13 19.08
C LYS A 136 -12.20 -11.69 17.71
N THR A 137 -13.37 -11.35 17.15
CA THR A 137 -13.83 -11.90 15.87
C THR A 137 -12.95 -11.46 14.71
N LEU A 138 -12.44 -10.22 14.75
CA LEU A 138 -11.57 -9.68 13.71
C LEU A 138 -10.15 -10.29 13.73
N ASN A 139 -9.68 -10.79 14.88
CA ASN A 139 -8.35 -11.43 14.97
C ASN A 139 -8.27 -12.77 14.22
N ILE A 140 -9.41 -13.43 13.94
CA ILE A 140 -9.46 -14.75 13.29
C ILE A 140 -9.04 -14.67 11.81
N ILE A 141 -9.39 -13.58 11.12
CA ILE A 141 -9.05 -13.36 9.70
C ILE A 141 -7.54 -13.16 9.51
N MET A 142 -6.85 -12.66 10.55
CA MET A 142 -5.41 -12.40 10.52
C MET A 142 -4.57 -13.57 11.07
N SER A 143 -5.17 -14.65 11.57
CA SER A 143 -4.46 -15.82 12.12
C SER A 143 -4.63 -17.11 11.31
N SER A 144 -5.44 -17.10 10.25
CA SER A 144 -5.63 -18.23 9.31
C SER A 144 -5.09 -17.88 7.93
#